data_AF-A0A537FD50-F1
#
_entry.id   AF-A0A537FD50-F1
#
_cell.length_a   1.000
_cell.length_b   1.000
_cell.length_c   1.000
_cell.angle_alpha   90.00
_cell.angle_beta   90.00
_cell.angle_gamma   90.00
#
_symmetry.space_group_name_H-M   'P 1'
#
loop_
_entity.id
_entity.type
_entity.pdbx_description
1 polymer ?
#
loop_
_entity_poly.entity_id
_entity_poly.type
_entity_poly.pdbx_seq_one_letter_code
_entity_poly.pdbx_strand_id
1 'polypeptide(L)'
;MNPLKLSRVFRFNDPETGAPQISDFPDSNPTGDTPLEIRMKHFTEVENFTFLAYVLGHELGGTAPRPIRTVTDLEVPDDEFQNFVNTAKTVSVTDEELADSVLDVGINWEHFVASNDNLLLPDHPLKISDVLMQEKIDALDIITEAFVRELNLRSVEKQTGTKAKKGHD
;
A
#
# COMPACT_ATOMS: atom_id res chain seq x y z
N MET A 1 -0.94 9.16 -29.31
CA MET A 1 -0.97 9.15 -27.83
C MET A 1 -2.11 8.24 -27.42
N ASN A 2 -1.86 7.24 -26.56
CA ASN A 2 -2.93 6.38 -26.05
C ASN A 2 -3.82 7.22 -25.11
N PRO A 3 -5.13 7.38 -25.39
CA PRO A 3 -6.04 8.13 -24.51
C PRO A 3 -6.32 7.40 -23.19
N LEU A 4 -6.00 6.10 -23.10
CA LEU A 4 -6.10 5.30 -21.89
C LEU A 4 -4.81 5.48 -21.07
N LYS A 5 -4.78 6.50 -20.22
CA LYS A 5 -3.75 6.69 -19.19
C LYS A 5 -4.35 6.45 -17.80
N LEU A 6 -4.17 5.25 -17.26
CA LEU A 6 -4.17 5.05 -15.81
C LEU A 6 -2.80 5.54 -15.32
N SER A 7 -2.77 6.65 -14.59
CA SER A 7 -1.52 7.39 -14.33
C SER A 7 -1.11 7.47 -12.87
N ARG A 8 -1.94 6.98 -11.94
CA ARG A 8 -1.73 7.22 -10.50
C ARG A 8 -1.10 6.03 -9.80
N VAL A 9 -1.37 4.82 -10.29
CA VAL A 9 -0.73 3.58 -9.83
C VAL A 9 -0.11 2.88 -11.00
N PHE A 10 1.22 2.69 -10.99
CA PHE A 10 1.92 1.93 -12.01
C PHE A 10 3.23 1.35 -11.47
N ARG A 11 3.66 0.25 -12.08
CA ARG A 11 5.02 -0.27 -11.87
C ARG A 11 5.99 0.35 -12.86
N PHE A 12 7.21 0.56 -12.41
CA PHE A 12 8.30 1.04 -13.24
C PHE A 12 9.63 0.49 -12.72
N ASN A 13 10.68 0.58 -13.54
CA ASN A 13 12.03 0.43 -13.04
C ASN A 13 12.55 1.81 -12.70
N ASP A 14 12.97 2.00 -11.45
CA ASP A 14 13.53 3.26 -11.00
C ASP A 14 14.77 3.62 -11.85
N PRO A 15 14.80 4.80 -12.49
CA PRO A 15 15.86 5.14 -13.44
C PRO A 15 17.24 5.30 -12.78
N GLU A 16 17.30 5.59 -11.48
CA GLU A 16 18.55 5.79 -10.75
C GLU A 16 19.17 4.46 -10.29
N THR A 17 18.35 3.60 -9.68
CA THR A 17 18.79 2.35 -9.05
C THR A 17 18.65 1.14 -9.98
N GLY A 18 17.70 1.19 -10.92
CA GLY A 18 17.26 0.09 -11.77
C GLY A 18 16.34 -0.91 -11.07
N ALA A 19 15.86 -0.61 -9.86
CA ALA A 19 15.01 -1.51 -9.09
C ALA A 19 13.56 -1.46 -9.58
N PRO A 20 12.83 -2.60 -9.60
CA PRO A 20 11.39 -2.57 -9.82
C PRO A 20 10.70 -1.87 -8.65
N GLN A 21 9.88 -0.86 -8.95
CA GLN A 21 9.17 -0.04 -7.98
C GLN A 21 7.70 0.09 -8.38
N ILE A 22 6.89 0.46 -7.40
CA ILE A 22 5.51 0.94 -7.57
C ILE A 22 5.55 2.45 -7.34
N SER A 23 4.73 3.22 -8.06
CA SER A 23 4.59 4.67 -7.82
C SER A 23 4.24 4.99 -6.36
N ASP A 24 4.45 6.22 -5.93
CA ASP A 24 4.00 6.65 -4.60
C ASP A 24 2.47 6.80 -4.54
N PHE A 25 1.92 6.70 -3.34
CA PHE A 25 0.52 7.03 -3.10
C PHE A 25 0.27 8.50 -3.43
N PRO A 26 -0.82 8.84 -4.12
CA PRO A 26 -1.10 10.24 -4.42
C PRO A 26 -1.55 11.04 -3.18
N ASP A 27 -1.03 12.25 -3.00
CA ASP A 27 -1.38 13.15 -1.88
C ASP A 27 -2.83 13.69 -1.92
N SER A 28 -3.56 13.45 -3.01
CA SER A 28 -4.90 13.98 -3.23
C SER A 28 -5.89 12.89 -3.60
N ASN A 29 -7.17 13.13 -3.38
CA ASN A 29 -8.21 12.24 -3.90
C ASN A 29 -8.24 12.26 -5.45
N PRO A 30 -8.70 11.18 -6.10
CA PRO A 30 -8.95 11.20 -7.53
C PRO A 30 -10.04 12.21 -7.90
N THR A 31 -9.91 12.81 -9.08
CA THR A 31 -10.94 13.69 -9.66
C THR A 31 -11.93 12.88 -10.49
N GLY A 32 -13.18 13.33 -10.56
CA GLY A 32 -14.22 12.73 -11.42
C GLY A 32 -15.42 13.65 -11.57
N ASP A 33 -16.25 13.36 -12.56
CA ASP A 33 -17.47 14.12 -12.87
C ASP A 33 -18.62 13.77 -11.91
N THR A 34 -18.53 12.60 -11.25
CA THR A 34 -19.54 12.12 -10.29
C THR A 34 -18.90 11.56 -9.02
N PRO A 35 -19.62 11.58 -7.88
CA PRO A 35 -19.20 10.89 -6.64
C PRO A 35 -18.86 9.42 -6.84
N LEU A 36 -19.65 8.69 -7.64
CA LEU A 36 -19.42 7.28 -7.96
C LEU A 36 -18.11 7.08 -8.71
N GLU A 37 -17.80 7.93 -9.69
CA GLU A 37 -16.56 7.84 -10.45
C GLU A 37 -15.33 8.08 -9.56
N ILE A 38 -15.38 9.10 -8.70
CA ILE A 38 -14.30 9.39 -7.73
C ILE A 38 -14.06 8.17 -6.85
N ARG A 39 -15.13 7.57 -6.34
CA ARG A 39 -15.03 6.37 -5.50
C ARG A 39 -14.46 5.16 -6.23
N MET A 40 -14.97 4.86 -7.43
CA MET A 40 -14.46 3.74 -8.23
C MET A 40 -12.96 3.93 -8.54
N LYS A 41 -12.53 5.16 -8.87
CA LYS A 41 -11.11 5.45 -9.08
C LYS A 41 -10.28 5.19 -7.84
N HIS A 42 -10.71 5.68 -6.67
CA HIS A 42 -9.97 5.48 -5.43
C HIS A 42 -9.91 4.01 -5.03
N PHE A 43 -11.03 3.29 -5.15
CA PHE A 43 -11.10 1.86 -4.89
C PHE A 43 -10.12 1.07 -5.77
N THR A 44 -10.15 1.33 -7.07
CA THR A 44 -9.22 0.70 -8.02
C THR A 44 -7.76 1.11 -7.75
N GLU A 45 -7.49 2.30 -7.22
CA GLU A 45 -6.13 2.72 -6.84
C GLU A 45 -5.59 1.87 -5.68
N VAL A 46 -6.34 1.75 -4.58
CA VAL A 46 -5.91 0.97 -3.39
C VAL A 46 -5.79 -0.52 -3.73
N GLU A 47 -6.73 -1.07 -4.50
CA GLU A 47 -6.68 -2.46 -4.98
C GLU A 47 -5.42 -2.70 -5.83
N ASN A 48 -5.09 -1.79 -6.75
CA ASN A 48 -3.89 -1.90 -7.58
C ASN A 48 -2.62 -1.80 -6.74
N PHE A 49 -2.53 -0.88 -5.77
CA PHE A 49 -1.35 -0.81 -4.89
C PHE A 49 -1.14 -2.12 -4.14
N THR A 50 -2.21 -2.64 -3.56
CA THR A 50 -2.22 -3.92 -2.85
C THR A 50 -1.71 -5.05 -3.74
N PHE A 51 -2.31 -5.21 -4.92
CA PHE A 51 -1.95 -6.28 -5.84
C PHE A 51 -0.51 -6.15 -6.37
N LEU A 52 -0.08 -4.96 -6.78
CA LEU A 52 1.25 -4.74 -7.30
C LEU A 52 2.33 -4.93 -6.22
N ALA A 53 2.03 -4.58 -4.97
CA ALA A 53 2.92 -4.81 -3.83
C ALA A 53 3.02 -6.29 -3.47
N TYR A 54 1.89 -7.00 -3.47
CA TYR A 54 1.88 -8.46 -3.36
C TYR A 54 2.82 -9.09 -4.39
N VAL A 55 2.67 -8.73 -5.67
CA VAL A 55 3.55 -9.23 -6.75
C VAL A 55 5.01 -8.83 -6.50
N LEU A 56 5.29 -7.58 -6.07
CA LEU A 56 6.66 -7.14 -5.78
C LEU A 56 7.33 -8.01 -4.72
N GLY A 57 6.71 -8.18 -3.56
CA GLY A 57 7.37 -8.87 -2.46
C GLY A 57 7.64 -10.34 -2.77
N HIS A 58 6.74 -11.00 -3.51
CA HIS A 58 6.98 -12.34 -4.03
C HIS A 58 8.10 -12.40 -5.08
N GLU A 59 8.22 -11.42 -5.98
CA GLU A 59 9.36 -11.31 -6.90
C GLU A 59 10.69 -11.01 -6.19
N LEU A 60 10.65 -10.33 -5.04
CA LEU A 60 11.83 -10.13 -4.21
C LEU A 60 12.33 -11.45 -3.61
N GLY A 61 11.46 -12.42 -3.30
CA GLY A 61 11.84 -13.76 -2.84
C GLY A 61 12.84 -13.75 -1.66
N GLY A 62 12.81 -12.70 -0.84
CA GLY A 62 13.75 -12.48 0.25
C GLY A 62 13.35 -13.30 1.47
N THR A 63 14.06 -14.39 1.72
CA THR A 63 13.75 -15.36 2.80
C THR A 63 14.33 -14.99 4.17
N ALA A 64 15.13 -13.92 4.25
CA ALA A 64 15.67 -13.44 5.51
C ALA A 64 14.69 -12.45 6.17
N PRO A 65 14.18 -12.74 7.38
CA PRO A 65 13.28 -11.81 8.08
C PRO A 65 13.97 -10.48 8.38
N ARG A 66 13.25 -9.38 8.17
CA ARG A 66 13.72 -8.01 8.43
C ARG A 66 12.61 -7.18 9.10
N PRO A 67 12.96 -6.18 9.92
CA PRO A 67 11.99 -5.24 10.47
C PRO A 67 11.21 -4.51 9.37
N ILE A 68 10.02 -4.04 9.70
CA ILE A 68 9.22 -3.16 8.84
C ILE A 68 9.51 -1.72 9.30
N ARG A 69 10.26 -0.94 8.53
CA ARG A 69 10.76 0.36 8.99
C ARG A 69 9.71 1.45 8.89
N THR A 70 8.89 1.37 7.86
CA THR A 70 7.84 2.36 7.55
C THR A 70 6.72 2.41 8.59
N VAL A 71 6.62 1.42 9.49
CA VAL A 71 5.63 1.43 10.59
C VAL A 71 6.17 1.98 11.91
N THR A 72 7.47 2.31 12.01
CA THR A 72 8.13 2.66 13.29
C THR A 72 7.42 3.79 14.04
N ASP A 73 7.06 4.85 13.32
CA ASP A 73 6.40 6.04 13.86
C ASP A 73 4.92 6.12 13.43
N LEU A 74 4.36 5.02 12.92
CA LEU A 74 3.01 5.00 12.37
C LEU A 74 1.97 4.94 13.49
N GLU A 75 0.97 5.82 13.41
CA GLU A 75 -0.22 5.83 14.26
C GLU A 75 -1.45 5.87 13.35
N VAL A 76 -2.47 5.08 13.70
CA VAL A 76 -3.72 4.93 12.92
C VAL A 76 -4.94 5.15 13.81
N PRO A 77 -6.08 5.58 13.25
CA PRO A 77 -7.20 6.08 14.06
C PRO A 77 -8.11 4.99 14.67
N ASP A 78 -7.82 3.71 14.49
CA ASP A 78 -8.60 2.59 15.06
C ASP A 78 -7.76 1.74 16.01
N ASP A 79 -8.28 1.44 17.20
CA ASP A 79 -7.56 0.72 18.27
C ASP A 79 -7.13 -0.70 17.88
N GLU A 80 -7.96 -1.42 17.13
CA GLU A 80 -7.64 -2.79 16.67
C GLU A 80 -6.48 -2.74 15.68
N PHE A 81 -6.54 -1.86 14.69
CA PHE A 81 -5.48 -1.68 13.72
C PHE A 81 -4.23 -1.01 14.31
N GLN A 82 -4.36 -0.17 15.33
CA GLN A 82 -3.22 0.35 16.08
C GLN A 82 -2.50 -0.78 16.81
N ASN A 83 -3.21 -1.76 17.36
CA ASN A 83 -2.58 -2.95 17.96
C ASN A 83 -1.87 -3.83 16.91
N PHE A 84 -2.44 -3.93 15.70
CA PHE A 84 -1.75 -4.57 14.57
C PHE A 84 -0.45 -3.82 14.22
N VAL A 85 -0.48 -2.49 14.10
CA VAL A 85 0.70 -1.65 13.87
C VAL A 85 1.73 -1.81 14.99
N ASN A 86 1.31 -1.82 16.25
CA ASN A 86 2.19 -2.04 17.40
C ASN A 86 2.89 -3.41 17.33
N THR A 87 2.20 -4.44 16.84
CA THR A 87 2.80 -5.75 16.59
C THR A 87 3.81 -5.65 15.44
N ALA A 88 3.42 -5.04 14.32
CA ALA A 88 4.26 -4.82 13.14
C ALA A 88 5.58 -4.09 13.46
N LYS A 89 5.56 -3.14 14.41
CA LYS A 89 6.75 -2.41 14.91
C LYS A 89 7.80 -3.33 15.57
N THR A 90 7.42 -4.51 16.05
CA THR A 90 8.30 -5.40 16.83
C THR A 90 8.74 -6.65 16.09
N VAL A 91 7.99 -7.06 15.07
CA VAL A 91 8.26 -8.29 14.31
C VAL A 91 9.29 -8.05 13.21
N SER A 92 9.86 -9.15 12.74
CA SER A 92 10.64 -9.18 11.50
C SER A 92 10.02 -10.20 10.58
N VAL A 93 9.83 -9.82 9.32
CA VAL A 93 9.14 -10.61 8.30
C VAL A 93 9.98 -10.67 7.03
N THR A 94 9.86 -11.79 6.33
CA THR A 94 10.37 -11.97 4.97
C THR A 94 9.64 -11.05 3.99
N ASP A 95 10.13 -10.97 2.76
CA ASP A 95 9.48 -10.14 1.72
C ASP A 95 8.14 -10.75 1.28
N GLU A 96 8.04 -12.07 1.29
CA GLU A 96 6.81 -12.82 0.98
C GLU A 96 5.77 -12.66 2.10
N GLU A 97 6.16 -12.80 3.37
CA GLU A 97 5.25 -12.59 4.51
C GLU A 97 4.73 -11.14 4.57
N LEU A 98 5.57 -10.15 4.24
CA LEU A 98 5.14 -8.76 4.14
C LEU A 98 4.17 -8.58 2.95
N ALA A 99 4.43 -9.21 1.82
CA ALA A 99 3.56 -9.18 0.65
C ALA A 99 2.17 -9.78 0.93
N ASP A 100 2.13 -10.91 1.63
CA ASP A 100 0.90 -11.56 2.06
C ASP A 100 0.15 -10.66 3.05
N SER A 101 0.86 -10.04 4.00
CA SER A 101 0.27 -9.09 4.94
C SER A 101 -0.33 -7.86 4.26
N VAL A 102 0.30 -7.34 3.19
CA VAL A 102 -0.27 -6.25 2.37
C VAL A 102 -1.58 -6.70 1.74
N LEU A 103 -1.61 -7.90 1.16
CA LEU A 103 -2.81 -8.43 0.53
C LEU A 103 -3.94 -8.60 1.53
N ASP A 104 -3.66 -9.13 2.72
CA ASP A 104 -4.65 -9.28 3.79
C ASP A 104 -5.23 -7.93 4.23
N VAL A 105 -4.38 -6.91 4.42
CA VAL A 105 -4.83 -5.54 4.77
C VAL A 105 -5.71 -4.97 3.66
N GLY A 106 -5.30 -5.08 2.40
CA GLY A 106 -6.06 -4.56 1.26
C GLY A 106 -7.41 -5.28 1.06
N ILE A 107 -7.47 -6.59 1.27
CA ILE A 107 -8.75 -7.35 1.22
C ILE A 107 -9.69 -6.90 2.33
N ASN A 108 -9.20 -6.68 3.55
CA ASN A 108 -10.03 -6.16 4.65
C ASN A 108 -10.53 -4.74 4.34
N TRP A 109 -9.69 -3.90 3.74
CA TRP A 109 -10.06 -2.55 3.33
C TRP A 109 -11.20 -2.59 2.32
N GLU A 110 -11.03 -3.38 1.25
CA GLU A 110 -12.05 -3.61 0.23
C GLU A 110 -13.36 -4.10 0.86
N HIS A 111 -13.26 -5.09 1.75
CA HIS A 111 -14.41 -5.67 2.42
C HIS A 111 -15.20 -4.62 3.22
N PHE A 112 -14.52 -3.77 4.01
CA PHE A 112 -15.19 -2.73 4.77
C PHE A 112 -15.80 -1.64 3.90
N VAL A 113 -15.11 -1.19 2.86
CA VAL A 113 -15.65 -0.19 1.93
C VAL A 113 -16.87 -0.71 1.18
N ALA A 114 -16.83 -1.97 0.72
CA ALA A 114 -17.93 -2.58 -0.01
C ALA A 114 -19.14 -2.87 0.89
N SER A 115 -18.90 -3.30 2.14
CA SER A 115 -19.97 -3.69 3.07
C SER A 115 -20.71 -2.50 3.70
N ASN A 116 -20.17 -1.28 3.59
CA ASN A 116 -20.74 -0.06 4.17
C ASN A 116 -21.18 0.97 3.12
N ASP A 117 -21.40 0.53 1.88
CA ASP A 117 -21.85 1.35 0.76
C ASP A 117 -23.11 2.17 1.06
N ASN A 118 -24.04 1.60 1.82
CA ASN A 118 -25.29 2.23 2.21
C ASN A 118 -25.13 3.38 3.22
N LEU A 119 -23.94 3.57 3.79
CA LEU A 119 -23.62 4.61 4.78
C LEU A 119 -22.81 5.77 4.18
N LEU A 120 -22.60 5.79 2.87
CA LEU A 120 -21.82 6.83 2.20
C LEU A 120 -22.42 8.22 2.38
N LEU A 121 -21.54 9.19 2.55
CA LEU A 121 -21.91 10.60 2.60
C LEU A 121 -22.00 11.17 1.17
N PRO A 122 -23.15 11.70 0.72
CA PRO A 122 -23.35 12.17 -0.65
C PRO A 122 -22.33 13.21 -1.12
N ASP A 123 -21.92 14.11 -0.21
CA ASP A 123 -20.97 15.19 -0.49
C ASP A 123 -19.51 14.81 -0.21
N HIS A 124 -19.27 13.60 0.31
CA HIS A 124 -17.94 13.07 0.61
C HIS A 124 -17.81 11.63 0.09
N PRO A 125 -17.53 11.44 -1.21
CA PRO A 125 -17.61 10.14 -1.89
C PRO A 125 -16.68 9.04 -1.36
N LEU A 126 -15.70 9.40 -0.54
CA LEU A 126 -14.73 8.47 0.07
C LEU A 126 -14.98 8.26 1.56
N LYS A 127 -16.07 8.81 2.11
CA LYS A 127 -16.38 8.78 3.53
C LYS A 127 -17.77 8.19 3.80
N ILE A 128 -17.88 7.49 4.92
CA ILE A 128 -19.14 6.96 5.45
C ILE A 128 -19.54 7.71 6.73
N SER A 129 -20.82 7.61 7.09
CA SER A 129 -21.37 8.27 8.28
C SER A 129 -21.02 7.57 9.60
N ASP A 130 -20.68 6.29 9.56
CA ASP A 130 -20.22 5.54 10.73
C ASP A 130 -18.76 5.88 11.02
N VAL A 131 -18.52 6.61 12.10
CA VAL A 131 -17.20 7.11 12.47
C VAL A 131 -16.23 5.98 12.78
N LEU A 132 -16.64 4.97 13.55
CA LEU A 132 -15.75 3.88 13.95
C LEU A 132 -15.35 3.03 12.74
N MET A 133 -16.31 2.79 11.85
CA MET A 133 -16.01 2.07 10.61
C MET A 133 -15.16 2.91 9.65
N GLN A 134 -15.35 4.24 9.63
CA GLN A 134 -14.48 5.13 8.85
C GLN A 134 -13.04 5.10 9.37
N GLU A 135 -12.84 5.07 10.68
CA GLU A 135 -11.52 4.95 11.30
C GLU A 135 -10.84 3.63 10.89
N LYS A 136 -11.58 2.53 10.81
CA LYS A 136 -11.06 1.26 10.28
C LYS A 136 -10.62 1.34 8.82
N ILE A 137 -11.44 1.93 7.96
CA ILE A 137 -11.12 2.12 6.53
C ILE A 137 -9.87 2.99 6.39
N ASP A 138 -9.81 4.11 7.11
CA ASP A 138 -8.67 5.04 7.08
C ASP A 138 -7.39 4.37 7.62
N ALA A 139 -7.50 3.57 8.69
CA ALA A 139 -6.36 2.84 9.25
C ALA A 139 -5.76 1.83 8.26
N LEU A 140 -6.61 1.06 7.58
CA LEU A 140 -6.17 0.06 6.60
C LEU A 140 -5.54 0.71 5.35
N ASP A 141 -6.05 1.85 4.90
CA ASP A 141 -5.45 2.62 3.79
C ASP A 141 -4.03 3.06 4.16
N ILE A 142 -3.87 3.66 5.35
CA ILE A 142 -2.58 4.12 5.89
C ILE A 142 -1.58 2.95 6.04
N ILE A 143 -2.03 1.80 6.54
CA ILE A 143 -1.18 0.60 6.69
C ILE A 143 -0.75 0.08 5.32
N THR A 144 -1.67 0.04 4.35
CA THR A 144 -1.36 -0.38 2.97
C THR A 144 -0.25 0.48 2.39
N GLU A 145 -0.36 1.80 2.51
CA GLU A 145 0.67 2.73 2.06
C GLU A 145 2.03 2.45 2.72
N ALA A 146 2.04 2.29 4.04
CA ALA A 146 3.28 2.02 4.77
C ALA A 146 3.95 0.73 4.31
N PHE A 147 3.20 -0.35 4.10
CA PHE A 147 3.76 -1.63 3.67
C PHE A 147 4.22 -1.61 2.21
N VAL A 148 3.46 -0.99 1.30
CA VAL A 148 3.88 -0.79 -0.10
C VAL A 148 5.21 -0.04 -0.14
N ARG A 149 5.33 1.02 0.68
CA ARG A 149 6.57 1.79 0.81
C ARG A 149 7.74 0.94 1.32
N GLU A 150 7.52 0.06 2.30
CA GLU A 150 8.57 -0.86 2.78
C GLU A 150 9.04 -1.81 1.67
N LEU A 151 8.12 -2.38 0.89
CA LEU A 151 8.47 -3.26 -0.23
C LEU A 151 9.27 -2.53 -1.31
N ASN A 152 8.91 -1.28 -1.61
CA ASN A 152 9.68 -0.41 -2.50
C ASN A 152 11.13 -0.23 -1.98
N LEU A 153 11.29 0.12 -0.70
CA LEU A 153 12.62 0.25 -0.08
C LEU A 153 13.43 -1.04 -0.17
N ARG A 154 12.81 -2.18 0.16
CA ARG A 154 13.45 -3.51 0.10
C ARG A 154 13.88 -3.88 -1.32
N SER A 155 13.10 -3.49 -2.32
CA SER A 155 13.44 -3.71 -3.72
C SER A 155 14.67 -2.90 -4.16
N VAL A 156 14.74 -1.63 -3.79
CA VAL A 156 15.93 -0.79 -4.03
C VAL A 156 17.16 -1.40 -3.37
N GLU A 157 17.05 -1.85 -2.12
CA GLU A 157 18.15 -2.47 -1.39
C GLU A 157 18.62 -3.77 -2.04
N LYS A 158 17.71 -4.62 -2.53
CA LYS A 158 18.07 -5.85 -3.25
C LYS A 158 18.89 -5.51 -4.50
N GLN A 159 18.46 -4.50 -5.26
CA GLN A 159 19.13 -4.12 -6.51
C GLN A 159 20.49 -3.45 -6.27
N THR A 160 20.58 -2.58 -5.27
CA THR A 160 21.79 -1.78 -4.98
C THR A 160 22.78 -2.50 -4.08
N GLY A 161 22.31 -3.29 -3.10
CA GLY A 161 23.15 -4.10 -2.22
C GLY A 161 23.94 -5.18 -2.95
N THR A 162 23.45 -5.64 -4.11
CA THR A 162 24.18 -6.58 -4.97
C THR A 162 25.34 -5.90 -5.72
N LYS A 163 25.30 -4.57 -5.93
CA LYS A 163 26.39 -3.82 -6.61
C LYS A 163 27.63 -3.61 -5.73
N ALA A 164 27.52 -3.73 -4.41
CA ALA A 164 28.63 -3.50 -3.47
C ALA A 164 29.68 -4.64 -3.40
N LYS A 165 29.47 -5.79 -4.08
CA LYS A 165 30.39 -6.94 -4.03
C LYS A 165 31.28 -7.15 -5.27
N LYS A 166 31.28 -6.25 -6.26
CA LYS A 166 32.16 -6.34 -7.45
C LYS A 166 33.21 -5.24 -7.49
N GLY A 167 34.08 -5.22 -6.50
CA GLY A 167 35.26 -4.35 -6.55
C GLY A 167 36.14 -4.52 -5.34
N HIS A 168 36.92 -5.60 -5.30
CA HIS A 168 38.26 -5.67 -4.70
C HIS A 168 38.88 -7.00 -5.18
N ASP A 169 39.50 -6.93 -6.36
CA ASP A 169 40.66 -7.75 -6.73
C ASP A 169 41.87 -6.80 -6.75
#